data_AF-A0A2D9CAZ5-F1
#
_entry.id   AF-A0A2D9CAZ5-F1
#
_cell.length_a   1.000
_cell.length_b   1.000
_cell.length_c   1.000
_cell.angle_alpha   90.00
_cell.angle_beta   90.00
_cell.angle_gamma   90.00
#
_symmetry.space_group_name_H-M   'P 1'
#
loop_
_entity.id
_entity.type
_entity.pdbx_description
1 polymer ?
#
loop_
_entity_poly.entity_id
_entity_poly.type
_entity_poly.pdbx_seq_one_letter_code
_entity_poly.pdbx_strand_id
1 'polypeptide(L)'
;MFADMYGETYSEQGVMATTTFTTDVITQGSANKFLTDDSVTNAKLGAEYTSSVALTSGSAVAVDTSLGDVFTMTSAHSHTFNFTNVVIGDVKTLEITGSGGSYTSAFGTVNGSACTFNKIGGTYSDAAAKQLIQIKWTATNVAWYQISQIAS
;
A
#
# COMPACT_ATOMS: atom_id res chain seq x y z
N MET A 1 38.31 20.07 -42.92
CA MET A 1 37.71 19.49 -41.71
C MET A 1 38.74 19.66 -40.60
N PHE A 2 38.41 20.38 -39.52
CA PHE A 2 39.40 20.95 -38.58
C PHE A 2 40.02 19.95 -37.57
N ALA A 3 39.62 18.68 -37.57
CA ALA A 3 40.08 17.68 -36.60
C ALA A 3 41.40 16.98 -36.99
N ASP A 4 41.74 16.89 -38.28
CA ASP A 4 42.95 16.17 -38.75
C ASP A 4 44.26 16.97 -38.60
N MET A 5 44.19 18.24 -38.17
CA MET A 5 45.38 19.12 -38.14
C MET A 5 46.22 18.99 -36.85
N TYR A 6 45.73 18.27 -35.83
CA TYR A 6 46.39 18.19 -34.51
C TYR A 6 46.61 16.77 -33.95
N GLY A 7 46.29 15.71 -34.70
CA GLY A 7 46.58 14.34 -34.26
C GLY A 7 45.84 13.86 -33.01
N GLU A 8 44.79 14.57 -32.60
CA GLU A 8 43.96 14.20 -31.46
C GLU A 8 42.98 13.09 -31.88
N THR A 9 43.14 11.91 -31.28
CA THR A 9 42.17 10.82 -31.44
C THR A 9 41.07 11.04 -30.39
N TYR A 10 39.89 11.49 -30.80
CA TYR A 10 38.74 11.50 -29.90
C TYR A 10 38.33 10.05 -29.61
N SER A 11 38.69 9.52 -28.45
CA SER A 11 38.05 8.29 -27.95
C SER A 11 36.60 8.63 -27.64
N GLU A 12 35.63 7.90 -28.19
CA GLU A 12 34.21 7.97 -27.79
C GLU A 12 33.98 7.41 -26.37
N GLN A 13 34.88 7.69 -25.44
CA GLN A 13 34.62 7.62 -24.03
C GLN A 13 34.59 9.03 -23.46
N GLY A 14 33.77 9.87 -24.11
CA GLY A 14 33.28 11.08 -23.50
C GLY A 14 32.55 10.69 -22.23
N VAL A 15 33.25 10.78 -21.10
CA VAL A 15 32.62 10.77 -19.78
C VAL A 15 31.57 11.87 -19.84
N MET A 16 30.32 11.42 -19.84
CA MET A 16 29.10 12.19 -19.88
C MET A 16 28.96 13.08 -18.64
N ALA A 17 29.85 14.05 -18.47
CA ALA A 17 29.86 14.98 -17.35
C ALA A 17 28.79 16.08 -17.48
N THR A 18 28.00 16.06 -18.57
CA THR A 18 27.03 17.13 -18.86
C THR A 18 25.73 16.64 -19.53
N THR A 19 25.55 15.35 -19.77
CA THR A 19 24.23 14.86 -20.20
C THR A 19 23.36 14.61 -19.00
N THR A 20 22.49 15.57 -18.72
CA THR A 20 21.27 15.31 -17.96
C THR A 20 20.49 14.23 -18.72
N PHE A 21 20.48 13.02 -18.19
CA PHE A 21 19.55 11.99 -18.67
C PHE A 21 18.14 12.48 -18.34
N THR A 22 17.41 12.93 -19.36
CA THR A 22 16.04 13.44 -19.23
C THR A 22 15.01 12.33 -19.08
N THR A 23 15.42 11.08 -19.34
CA THR A 23 14.61 9.88 -19.13
C THR A 23 15.52 8.73 -18.69
N ASP A 24 15.03 7.87 -17.80
CA ASP A 24 15.72 6.65 -17.42
C ASP A 24 15.70 5.66 -18.59
N VAL A 25 16.85 5.03 -18.88
CA VAL A 25 16.93 3.97 -19.90
C VAL A 25 16.70 2.64 -19.20
N ILE A 26 15.43 2.34 -18.91
CA ILE A 26 14.98 1.13 -18.20
C ILE A 26 15.46 -0.17 -18.89
N THR A 27 15.73 -0.12 -20.19
CA THR A 27 16.26 -1.24 -20.98
C THR A 27 17.65 -1.70 -20.55
N GLN A 28 18.38 -0.95 -19.71
CA GLN A 28 19.70 -1.34 -19.21
C GLN A 28 19.67 -2.43 -18.12
N GLY A 29 18.49 -2.78 -17.57
CA GLY A 29 18.37 -3.86 -16.60
C GLY A 29 19.33 -3.71 -15.41
N SER A 30 20.15 -4.75 -15.14
CA SER A 30 21.14 -4.75 -14.05
C SER A 30 22.32 -3.78 -14.24
N ALA A 31 22.49 -3.18 -15.43
CA ALA A 31 23.46 -2.12 -15.68
C ALA A 31 22.85 -0.71 -15.49
N ASN A 32 21.60 -0.62 -15.04
CA ASN A 32 20.95 0.66 -14.75
C ASN A 32 21.65 1.35 -13.57
N LYS A 33 22.24 2.52 -13.83
CA LYS A 33 22.95 3.33 -12.83
C LYS A 33 22.03 4.02 -11.81
N PHE A 34 20.72 4.06 -12.06
CA PHE A 34 19.73 4.78 -11.25
C PHE A 34 18.85 3.85 -10.40
N LEU A 35 18.71 2.58 -10.81
CA LEU A 35 18.04 1.52 -10.06
C LEU A 35 19.05 0.41 -9.72
N THR A 36 20.06 0.77 -8.93
CA THR A 36 21.05 -0.20 -8.44
C THR A 36 20.39 -1.24 -7.52
N ASP A 37 21.11 -2.32 -7.21
CA ASP A 37 20.69 -3.29 -6.20
C ASP A 37 20.29 -2.58 -4.89
N ASP A 38 19.20 -3.06 -4.27
CA ASP A 38 18.58 -2.53 -3.05
C ASP A 38 18.26 -1.02 -3.07
N SER A 39 18.21 -0.41 -4.26
CA SER A 39 17.95 1.03 -4.38
C SER A 39 16.51 1.40 -4.03
N VAL A 40 15.56 0.48 -4.12
CA VAL A 40 14.16 0.71 -3.73
C VAL A 40 13.97 0.35 -2.26
N THR A 41 13.98 1.38 -1.41
CA THR A 41 13.73 1.26 0.02
C THR A 41 12.33 1.78 0.37
N ASN A 42 11.91 1.62 1.63
CA ASN A 42 10.64 2.17 2.11
C ASN A 42 10.49 3.68 1.85
N ALA A 43 11.58 4.44 1.82
CA ALA A 43 11.56 5.89 1.58
C ALA A 43 11.14 6.25 0.15
N LYS A 44 11.16 5.30 -0.78
CA LYS A 44 10.69 5.45 -2.15
C LYS A 44 9.29 4.91 -2.37
N LEU A 45 8.72 4.20 -1.40
CA LEU A 45 7.36 3.70 -1.47
C LEU A 45 6.36 4.81 -1.15
N GLY A 46 5.16 4.71 -1.73
CA GLY A 46 4.06 5.62 -1.42
C GLY A 46 3.54 5.42 0.01
N ALA A 47 2.83 6.44 0.52
CA ALA A 47 2.19 6.41 1.84
C ALA A 47 1.27 5.17 2.02
N GLU A 48 0.63 4.74 0.93
CA GLU A 48 -0.21 3.54 0.87
C GLU A 48 0.48 2.24 1.33
N TYR A 49 1.81 2.21 1.43
CA TYR A 49 2.61 1.06 1.90
C TYR A 49 3.41 1.34 3.18
N THR A 50 3.49 2.59 3.62
CA THR A 50 4.42 2.99 4.70
C THR A 50 3.75 3.69 5.87
N SER A 51 2.51 4.13 5.70
CA SER A 51 1.81 4.96 6.67
C SER A 51 0.76 4.17 7.46
N SER A 52 0.55 4.62 8.70
CA SER A 52 -0.56 4.21 9.56
C SER A 52 -1.54 5.37 9.71
N VAL A 53 -2.84 5.08 9.57
CA VAL A 53 -3.92 6.08 9.61
C VAL A 53 -4.88 5.74 10.74
N ALA A 54 -5.17 6.72 11.60
CA ALA A 54 -6.21 6.57 12.61
C ALA A 54 -7.59 6.83 12.00
N LEU A 55 -8.50 5.87 12.16
CA LEU A 55 -9.89 5.98 11.75
C LEU A 55 -10.76 6.47 12.91
N THR A 56 -11.82 7.21 12.57
CA THR A 56 -12.83 7.60 13.54
C THR A 56 -13.95 6.56 13.57
N SER A 57 -14.27 6.06 14.76
CA SER A 57 -15.37 5.12 14.97
C SER A 57 -16.72 5.75 14.65
N GLY A 58 -17.56 5.02 13.92
CA GLY A 58 -18.91 5.42 13.53
C GLY A 58 -19.64 4.26 12.86
N SER A 59 -20.93 4.41 12.57
CA SER A 59 -21.70 3.35 11.89
C SER A 59 -21.20 3.06 10.47
N ALA A 60 -20.73 4.08 9.77
CA ALA A 60 -20.01 3.99 8.51
C ALA A 60 -18.61 4.57 8.68
N VAL A 61 -17.59 3.75 8.44
CA VAL A 61 -16.18 4.14 8.58
C VAL A 61 -15.57 4.19 7.19
N ALA A 62 -15.12 5.37 6.77
CA ALA A 62 -14.44 5.54 5.50
C ALA A 62 -12.97 5.10 5.62
N VAL A 63 -12.50 4.31 4.66
CA VAL A 63 -11.11 3.83 4.57
C VAL A 63 -10.56 4.16 3.19
N ASP A 64 -9.65 5.12 3.12
CA ASP A 64 -8.94 5.45 1.88
C ASP A 64 -7.63 4.67 1.82
N THR A 65 -7.58 3.65 0.95
CA THR A 65 -6.44 2.72 0.89
C THR A 65 -5.16 3.35 0.34
N SER A 66 -5.24 4.56 -0.23
CA SER A 66 -4.07 5.31 -0.69
C SER A 66 -3.33 6.04 0.44
N LEU A 67 -3.97 6.20 1.61
CA LEU A 67 -3.41 6.97 2.73
C LEU A 67 -2.53 6.14 3.67
N GLY A 68 -2.62 4.82 3.61
CA GLY A 68 -1.85 3.94 4.50
C GLY A 68 -1.96 2.47 4.16
N ASP A 69 -1.03 1.71 4.74
CA ASP A 69 -1.07 0.24 4.76
C ASP A 69 -1.85 -0.27 5.97
N VAL A 70 -1.69 0.45 7.10
CA VAL A 70 -2.29 0.12 8.39
C VAL A 70 -3.34 1.17 8.76
N PHE A 71 -4.52 0.73 9.16
CA PHE A 71 -5.58 1.58 9.67
C PHE A 71 -5.95 1.16 11.08
N THR A 72 -5.96 2.10 12.01
CA THR A 72 -6.19 1.83 13.43
C THR A 72 -7.52 2.39 13.88
N MET A 73 -8.25 1.68 14.75
CA MET A 73 -9.51 2.18 15.31
C MET A 73 -9.83 1.54 16.66
N THR A 74 -10.36 2.33 17.59
CA THR A 74 -11.04 1.80 18.78
C THR A 74 -12.53 1.78 18.52
N SER A 75 -13.14 0.60 18.59
CA SER A 75 -14.57 0.42 18.35
C SER A 75 -15.40 1.13 19.42
N ALA A 76 -16.38 1.91 19.01
CA ALA A 76 -17.36 2.54 19.89
C ALA A 76 -18.80 2.42 19.34
N HIS A 77 -18.94 1.75 18.20
CA HIS A 77 -20.18 1.55 17.47
C HIS A 77 -20.08 0.24 16.69
N SER A 78 -21.24 -0.37 16.43
CA SER A 78 -21.33 -1.31 15.30
C SER A 78 -21.05 -0.54 14.02
N HIS A 79 -20.10 -1.02 13.23
CA HIS A 79 -19.51 -0.28 12.12
C HIS A 79 -19.45 -1.10 10.84
N THR A 80 -19.48 -0.39 9.71
CA THR A 80 -19.24 -0.92 8.38
C THR A 80 -18.11 -0.14 7.72
N PHE A 81 -17.01 -0.80 7.35
CA PHE A 81 -15.92 -0.17 6.61
C PHE A 81 -16.29 -0.03 5.13
N ASN A 82 -16.16 1.18 4.60
CA ASN A 82 -16.33 1.49 3.18
C ASN A 82 -14.99 1.96 2.63
N PHE A 83 -14.52 1.26 1.60
CA PHE A 83 -13.18 1.47 1.04
C PHE A 83 -13.24 2.34 -0.22
N THR A 84 -12.26 3.23 -0.37
CA THR A 84 -12.03 4.03 -1.58
C THR A 84 -10.58 3.92 -2.02
N ASN A 85 -10.32 4.20 -3.30
CA ASN A 85 -9.01 4.12 -3.94
C ASN A 85 -8.38 2.72 -3.92
N VAL A 86 -9.22 1.69 -3.82
CA VAL A 86 -8.76 0.30 -3.88
C VAL A 86 -8.30 -0.03 -5.29
N VAL A 87 -7.08 -0.54 -5.38
CA VAL A 87 -6.53 -1.13 -6.61
C VAL A 87 -6.36 -2.64 -6.46
N ILE A 88 -6.43 -3.35 -7.60
CA ILE A 88 -6.20 -4.79 -7.60
C ILE A 88 -4.78 -5.06 -7.09
N GLY A 89 -4.67 -5.96 -6.12
CA GLY A 89 -3.39 -6.26 -5.49
C GLY A 89 -3.19 -5.59 -4.14
N ASP A 90 -4.04 -4.65 -3.73
CA ASP A 90 -3.98 -4.07 -2.39
C ASP A 90 -4.06 -5.14 -1.31
N VAL A 91 -3.14 -5.04 -0.34
CA VAL A 91 -3.21 -5.70 0.95
C VAL A 91 -3.25 -4.59 1.97
N LYS A 92 -4.24 -4.60 2.87
CA LYS A 92 -4.36 -3.59 3.92
C LYS A 92 -4.62 -4.27 5.25
N THR A 93 -4.16 -3.62 6.31
CA THR A 93 -4.31 -4.07 7.69
C THR A 93 -5.23 -3.14 8.44
N LEU A 94 -6.26 -3.68 9.09
CA LEU A 94 -7.09 -2.96 10.06
C LEU A 94 -6.73 -3.47 11.46
N GLU A 95 -6.13 -2.62 12.30
CA GLU A 95 -5.90 -2.89 13.71
C GLU A 95 -7.06 -2.30 14.53
N ILE A 96 -7.96 -3.16 14.99
CA ILE A 96 -9.15 -2.75 15.72
C ILE A 96 -9.01 -3.14 17.18
N THR A 97 -9.28 -2.21 18.09
CA THR A 97 -9.42 -2.49 19.52
C THR A 97 -10.90 -2.51 19.87
N GLY A 98 -11.40 -3.61 20.42
CA GLY A 98 -12.77 -3.67 20.96
C GLY A 98 -12.98 -2.74 22.16
N SER A 99 -14.22 -2.52 22.58
CA SER A 99 -14.53 -1.74 23.80
C SER A 99 -15.47 -2.45 24.79
N GLY A 100 -15.96 -3.64 24.46
CA GLY A 100 -16.84 -4.45 25.30
C GLY A 100 -18.31 -4.09 25.17
N GLY A 101 -18.68 -3.22 24.21
CA GLY A 101 -20.03 -2.76 23.96
C GLY A 101 -20.92 -3.72 23.16
N SER A 102 -20.42 -4.91 22.83
CA SER A 102 -21.08 -5.88 21.93
C SER A 102 -21.28 -5.34 20.51
N TYR A 103 -20.35 -4.52 20.06
CA TYR A 103 -20.38 -3.96 18.70
C TYR A 103 -20.02 -5.00 17.64
N THR A 104 -20.56 -4.80 16.43
CA THR A 104 -20.28 -5.66 15.27
C THR A 104 -19.40 -4.94 14.24
N SER A 105 -18.63 -5.72 13.48
CA SER A 105 -17.83 -5.22 12.36
C SER A 105 -18.30 -5.85 11.05
N ALA A 106 -18.45 -5.03 10.02
CA ALA A 106 -18.84 -5.45 8.67
C ALA A 106 -18.03 -4.71 7.60
N PHE A 107 -18.09 -5.23 6.38
CA PHE A 107 -17.54 -4.58 5.20
C PHE A 107 -18.66 -4.15 4.25
N GLY A 108 -18.54 -2.92 3.73
CA GLY A 108 -19.51 -2.27 2.87
C GLY A 108 -18.99 -2.13 1.44
N THR A 109 -19.10 -0.93 0.87
CA THR A 109 -18.73 -0.70 -0.53
C THR A 109 -17.22 -0.62 -0.73
N VAL A 110 -16.76 -0.95 -1.93
CA VAL A 110 -15.40 -0.68 -2.42
C VAL A 110 -15.51 0.19 -3.66
N ASN A 111 -14.83 1.34 -3.67
CA ASN A 111 -14.90 2.34 -4.75
C ASN A 111 -16.35 2.69 -5.14
N GLY A 112 -17.24 2.79 -4.14
CA GLY A 112 -18.66 3.09 -4.33
C GLY A 112 -19.53 1.93 -4.86
N SER A 113 -18.95 0.74 -5.08
CA SER A 113 -19.66 -0.43 -5.60
C SER A 113 -19.75 -1.56 -4.57
N ALA A 114 -20.70 -2.48 -4.77
CA ALA A 114 -20.78 -3.69 -3.97
C ALA A 114 -19.52 -4.56 -4.17
N CYS A 115 -19.06 -5.20 -3.10
CA CYS A 115 -17.89 -6.06 -3.10
C CYS A 115 -18.21 -7.38 -2.40
N THR A 116 -17.65 -8.47 -2.90
CA THR A 116 -17.71 -9.78 -2.24
C THR A 116 -16.53 -9.94 -1.30
N PHE A 117 -16.79 -10.10 -0.01
CA PHE A 117 -15.75 -10.31 1.01
C PHE A 117 -15.75 -11.77 1.47
N ASN A 118 -14.71 -12.50 1.06
CA ASN A 118 -14.54 -13.92 1.38
C ASN A 118 -13.71 -14.07 2.67
N LYS A 119 -14.38 -14.42 3.78
CA LYS A 119 -13.68 -14.69 5.04
C LYS A 119 -12.97 -16.04 4.96
N ILE A 120 -11.66 -16.07 5.15
CA ILE A 120 -10.89 -17.33 5.20
C ILE A 120 -10.77 -17.87 6.62
N GLY A 121 -10.87 -17.03 7.65
CA GLY A 121 -10.75 -17.48 9.03
C GLY A 121 -10.96 -16.38 10.07
N GLY A 122 -11.12 -16.84 11.32
CA GLY A 122 -11.27 -15.98 12.49
C GLY A 122 -12.65 -15.37 12.69
N THR A 123 -12.77 -14.65 13.81
CA THR A 123 -14.02 -14.00 14.25
C THR A 123 -13.68 -12.64 14.87
N TYR A 124 -14.44 -11.62 14.51
CA TYR A 124 -14.36 -10.33 15.16
C TYR A 124 -14.84 -10.46 16.63
N SER A 125 -14.11 -9.88 17.57
CA SER A 125 -14.51 -9.81 18.97
C SER A 125 -14.45 -8.38 19.47
N ASP A 126 -15.52 -7.91 20.10
CA ASP A 126 -15.52 -6.60 20.74
C ASP A 126 -15.03 -6.67 22.20
N ALA A 127 -14.43 -7.77 22.67
CA ALA A 127 -14.12 -7.99 24.09
C ALA A 127 -12.93 -7.17 24.66
N ALA A 128 -12.82 -5.88 24.33
CA ALA A 128 -11.69 -4.99 24.67
C ALA A 128 -10.29 -5.49 24.24
N ALA A 129 -10.23 -6.58 23.48
CA ALA A 129 -9.01 -7.11 22.90
C ALA A 129 -8.65 -6.35 21.62
N LYS A 130 -7.37 -6.40 21.25
CA LYS A 130 -6.90 -6.00 19.94
C LYS A 130 -7.05 -7.15 18.95
N GLN A 131 -7.47 -6.83 17.73
CA GLN A 131 -7.48 -7.74 16.60
C GLN A 131 -6.89 -7.08 15.36
N LEU A 132 -6.30 -7.91 14.53
CA LEU A 132 -5.78 -7.58 13.22
C LEU A 132 -6.71 -8.19 12.17
N ILE A 133 -7.21 -7.38 11.26
CA ILE A 133 -7.94 -7.83 10.07
C ILE A 133 -7.07 -7.54 8.86
N GLN A 134 -6.59 -8.57 8.19
CA GLN A 134 -5.83 -8.42 6.95
C GLN A 134 -6.74 -8.75 5.76
N ILE A 135 -6.81 -7.84 4.81
CA ILE A 135 -7.67 -7.94 3.63
C ILE A 135 -6.85 -7.77 2.35
N LYS A 136 -7.08 -8.65 1.38
CA LYS A 136 -6.48 -8.64 0.03
C LYS A 136 -7.58 -8.45 -1.01
N TRP A 137 -7.40 -7.50 -1.92
CA TRP A 137 -8.25 -7.38 -3.11
C TRP A 137 -7.64 -8.14 -4.29
N THR A 138 -8.36 -9.14 -4.79
CA THR A 138 -8.02 -9.88 -6.01
C THR A 138 -8.72 -9.30 -7.24
N ALA A 139 -9.76 -8.49 -7.01
CA ALA A 139 -10.40 -7.61 -7.97
C ALA A 139 -10.93 -6.38 -7.21
N THR A 140 -11.30 -5.31 -7.91
CA THR A 140 -11.89 -4.11 -7.28
C THR A 140 -13.25 -4.37 -6.61
N ASN A 141 -13.86 -5.52 -6.87
CA ASN A 141 -15.13 -5.97 -6.28
C ASN A 141 -15.04 -7.36 -5.61
N VAL A 142 -13.84 -7.90 -5.40
CA VAL A 142 -13.63 -9.17 -4.71
C VAL A 142 -12.44 -9.07 -3.78
N ALA A 143 -12.68 -9.34 -2.50
CA ALA A 143 -11.67 -9.37 -1.46
C ALA A 143 -11.68 -10.68 -0.69
N TRP A 144 -10.53 -11.01 -0.11
CA TRP A 144 -10.32 -12.14 0.78
C TRP A 144 -9.71 -11.63 2.08
N TYR A 145 -10.17 -12.11 3.23
CA TYR A 145 -9.71 -11.57 4.51
C TYR A 145 -9.68 -12.59 5.64
N GLN A 146 -8.80 -12.36 6.60
CA GLN A 146 -8.68 -13.10 7.85
C GLN A 146 -8.72 -12.16 9.06
N ILE A 147 -9.20 -12.68 10.18
CA ILE A 147 -9.21 -11.97 11.46
C ILE A 147 -8.36 -12.73 12.47
N SER A 148 -7.37 -12.07 13.06
CA SER A 148 -6.48 -12.61 14.08
C SER A 148 -6.62 -11.79 15.35
N GLN A 149 -7.02 -12.41 16.45
CA GLN A 149 -7.03 -11.78 17.77
C GLN A 149 -5.65 -11.95 18.40
N ILE A 150 -5.21 -10.99 19.20
CA ILE A 150 -4.05 -11.22 20.06
C ILE A 150 -4.39 -12.36 21.03
N ALA A 151 -3.46 -13.28 21.24
CA ALA A 151 -3.64 -14.32 22.26
C ALA A 151 -3.81 -13.63 23.62
N SER A 152 -4.87 -14.01 24.34
CA SER A 152 -5.18 -13.53 25.70
C SER A 152 -4.26 -14.14 26.75
#